data_AF-A0A7V1EC79-F1
#
_entry.id   AF-A0A7V1EC79-F1
#
_cell.length_a   1.000
_cell.length_b   1.000
_cell.length_c   1.000
_cell.angle_alpha   90.00
_cell.angle_beta   90.00
_cell.angle_gamma   90.00
#
_symmetry.space_group_name_H-M   'P 1'
#
loop_
_entity.id
_entity.type
_entity.pdbx_description
1 polymer ?
#
loop_
_entity_poly.entity_id
_entity_poly.type
_entity_poly.pdbx_seq_one_letter_code
_entity_poly.pdbx_strand_id
1 'polypeptide(L)'
;MKRPFNITISNDKMTCFLQIIYTGEQINAAEIFNVLKYNNIIIGLDQASILNAVQTSCSQKINIGPVVVARGDTPQLNKTENIKFYVRFPEQEFKACSASMYKSPRMRSVESVKKGSAVAERQVLDDTVVKMNIFGQISKALALTPGHQVTITDKNQYIAGCDGFVVIENAVISVVPSRPLTVKIKISDDRLKAQVTIEKNEFEEIVPSAEDVIQIMKSARVKFGVNKRVIEDILAGISPDSSTFPISFTGAEGDEKTDGVDPHINIFFPVNQDDVNIPLQLLTVIGNDDAQKIFKHGETIAEIIKAKPGVSGRRVTGEVIKAKQPLKIALEYDFPVTKNEVEEENKIEIITGVGGKVELKGNKVMIQPYEDGYMEVKIAEDKLSAVLDFHPPAGGGKHLTFEACSGVLKRHVIKYGIDDIK
;
A
#
# COMPACT_ATOMS: atom_id res chain seq x y z
N MET A 1 -73.69 -23.55 -26.08
CA MET A 1 -74.07 -22.12 -25.92
C MET A 1 -72.92 -21.38 -25.27
N LYS A 2 -72.51 -20.23 -25.82
CA LYS A 2 -71.54 -19.34 -25.16
C LYS A 2 -72.29 -18.62 -24.04
N ARG A 3 -71.81 -18.71 -22.81
CA ARG A 3 -72.38 -17.96 -21.68
C ARG A 3 -72.08 -16.46 -21.87
N PRO A 4 -73.01 -15.55 -21.52
CA PRO A 4 -72.80 -14.10 -21.65
C PRO A 4 -71.89 -13.53 -20.54
N PHE A 5 -71.07 -14.36 -19.91
CA PHE A 5 -70.11 -13.96 -18.89
C PHE A 5 -68.93 -14.91 -18.84
N ASN A 6 -67.83 -14.42 -18.31
CA ASN A 6 -66.60 -15.16 -18.11
C ASN A 6 -66.14 -15.03 -16.65
N ILE A 7 -65.63 -16.11 -16.10
CA ILE A 7 -65.11 -16.16 -14.73
C ILE A 7 -63.62 -16.46 -14.82
N THR A 8 -62.80 -15.61 -14.21
CA THR A 8 -61.35 -15.79 -14.15
C THR A 8 -60.92 -15.86 -12.70
N ILE A 9 -60.10 -16.87 -12.37
CA ILE A 9 -59.59 -17.09 -11.02
C ILE A 9 -58.12 -16.68 -11.02
N SER A 10 -57.69 -15.91 -10.02
CA SER A 10 -56.29 -15.52 -9.87
C SER A 10 -55.38 -16.74 -9.66
N ASN A 11 -54.11 -16.62 -10.06
CA ASN A 11 -53.12 -17.71 -9.93
C ASN A 11 -52.93 -18.20 -8.48
N ASP A 12 -53.09 -17.32 -7.50
CA ASP A 12 -53.03 -17.65 -6.07
C ASP A 12 -54.33 -18.27 -5.52
N LYS A 13 -55.37 -18.40 -6.36
CA LYS A 13 -56.71 -18.90 -6.01
C LYS A 13 -57.42 -18.06 -4.94
N MET A 14 -56.97 -16.82 -4.69
CA MET A 14 -57.54 -15.96 -3.64
C MET A 14 -58.63 -15.04 -4.15
N THR A 15 -58.72 -14.81 -5.46
CA THR A 15 -59.67 -13.85 -6.03
C THR A 15 -60.37 -14.44 -7.24
N CYS A 16 -61.69 -14.26 -7.30
CA CYS A 16 -62.50 -14.57 -8.48
C CYS A 16 -62.96 -13.27 -9.12
N PHE A 17 -62.74 -13.14 -10.42
CA PHE A 17 -63.20 -12.04 -11.25
C PHE A 17 -64.35 -12.51 -12.15
N LEU A 18 -65.40 -11.70 -12.24
CA LEU A 18 -66.52 -11.85 -13.16
C LEU A 18 -66.42 -10.78 -14.23
N GLN A 19 -66.50 -11.16 -15.49
CA GLN A 19 -66.64 -10.26 -16.62
C GLN A 19 -67.96 -10.58 -17.33
N ILE A 20 -68.77 -9.56 -17.63
CA ILE A 20 -70.07 -9.76 -18.28
C ILE A 20 -70.02 -9.17 -19.69
N ILE A 21 -70.46 -9.95 -20.68
CA ILE A 21 -70.56 -9.54 -22.08
C ILE A 21 -72.05 -9.43 -22.42
N TYR A 22 -72.51 -8.23 -22.74
CA TYR A 22 -73.91 -7.99 -23.07
C TYR A 22 -74.22 -8.54 -24.47
N THR A 23 -75.13 -9.52 -24.55
CA THR A 23 -75.55 -10.17 -25.81
C THR A 23 -76.98 -9.81 -26.23
N GLY A 24 -77.69 -9.01 -25.43
CA GLY A 24 -79.12 -8.71 -25.62
C GLY A 24 -80.08 -9.68 -24.91
N GLU A 25 -79.58 -10.81 -24.40
CA GLU A 25 -80.34 -11.75 -23.58
C GLU A 25 -80.32 -11.34 -22.09
N GLN A 26 -81.37 -11.68 -21.34
CA GLN A 26 -81.40 -11.41 -19.90
C GLN A 26 -80.42 -12.31 -19.15
N ILE A 27 -79.47 -11.71 -18.45
CA ILE A 27 -78.49 -12.42 -17.63
C ILE A 27 -79.06 -12.57 -16.22
N ASN A 28 -79.17 -13.82 -15.74
CA ASN A 28 -79.70 -14.09 -14.41
C ASN A 28 -78.55 -14.22 -13.38
N ALA A 29 -78.57 -13.41 -12.33
CA ALA A 29 -77.60 -13.50 -11.24
C ALA A 29 -77.59 -14.90 -10.59
N ALA A 30 -78.73 -15.58 -10.50
CA ALA A 30 -78.82 -16.95 -10.00
C ALA A 30 -78.01 -17.95 -10.85
N GLU A 31 -77.94 -17.74 -12.17
CA GLU A 31 -77.12 -18.57 -13.05
C GLU A 31 -75.63 -18.35 -12.75
N ILE A 32 -75.20 -17.10 -12.56
CA ILE A 32 -73.82 -16.78 -12.18
C ILE A 32 -73.46 -17.42 -10.83
N PHE A 33 -74.35 -17.34 -9.83
CA PHE A 33 -74.15 -18.02 -8.54
C PHE A 33 -74.03 -19.53 -8.69
N ASN A 34 -74.86 -20.16 -9.52
CA ASN A 34 -74.78 -21.60 -9.77
C ASN A 34 -73.47 -21.97 -10.46
N VAL A 35 -72.98 -21.15 -11.38
CA VAL A 35 -71.69 -21.37 -12.02
C VAL A 35 -70.54 -21.19 -11.03
N LEU A 36 -70.57 -20.17 -10.17
CA LEU A 36 -69.54 -19.99 -9.13
C LEU A 36 -69.50 -21.20 -8.17
N LYS A 37 -70.67 -21.66 -7.70
CA LYS A 37 -70.79 -22.86 -6.86
C LYS A 37 -70.34 -24.13 -7.58
N TYR A 38 -70.70 -24.30 -8.85
CA TYR A 38 -70.26 -25.44 -9.67
C TYR A 38 -68.74 -25.49 -9.84
N ASN A 39 -68.08 -24.32 -9.86
CA ASN A 39 -66.63 -24.20 -9.86
C ASN A 39 -66.02 -24.28 -8.43
N ASN A 40 -66.78 -24.71 -7.43
CA ASN A 40 -66.38 -24.81 -6.03
C ASN A 40 -65.95 -23.48 -5.39
N ILE A 41 -66.37 -22.34 -5.92
CA ILE A 41 -66.10 -21.03 -5.32
C ILE A 41 -67.15 -20.80 -4.23
N ILE A 42 -66.80 -21.17 -2.99
CA ILE A 42 -67.74 -21.27 -1.87
C ILE A 42 -67.44 -20.28 -0.73
N ILE A 43 -66.28 -19.62 -0.75
CA ILE A 43 -65.85 -18.67 0.29
C ILE A 43 -65.76 -17.25 -0.24
N GLY A 44 -66.23 -16.31 0.58
CA GLY A 44 -66.14 -14.86 0.38
C GLY A 44 -66.76 -14.35 -0.92
N LEU A 45 -67.86 -14.99 -1.33
CA LEU A 45 -68.72 -14.53 -2.42
C LEU A 45 -69.32 -13.17 -2.08
N ASP A 46 -69.06 -12.17 -2.91
CA ASP A 46 -69.63 -10.84 -2.82
C ASP A 46 -70.90 -10.78 -3.66
N GLN A 47 -72.02 -11.17 -3.03
CA GLN A 47 -73.32 -11.20 -3.68
C GLN A 47 -73.75 -9.81 -4.19
N ALA A 48 -73.40 -8.75 -3.45
CA ALA A 48 -73.75 -7.39 -3.81
C ALA A 48 -73.03 -6.95 -5.10
N SER A 49 -71.73 -7.24 -5.21
CA SER A 49 -70.97 -6.94 -6.43
C SER A 49 -71.48 -7.70 -7.65
N ILE A 50 -71.90 -8.96 -7.50
CA ILE A 50 -72.50 -9.74 -8.60
C ILE A 50 -73.82 -9.11 -9.05
N LEU A 51 -74.72 -8.82 -8.11
CA LEU A 51 -76.03 -8.21 -8.42
C LEU A 51 -75.87 -6.85 -9.09
N ASN A 52 -74.98 -6.01 -8.56
CA ASN A 52 -74.69 -4.71 -9.13
C ASN A 52 -74.12 -4.82 -10.55
N ALA A 53 -73.19 -5.75 -10.80
CA ALA A 53 -72.64 -5.97 -12.13
C ALA A 53 -73.71 -6.40 -13.15
N VAL A 54 -74.59 -7.34 -12.77
CA VAL A 54 -75.70 -7.79 -13.63
C VAL A 54 -76.69 -6.65 -13.90
N GLN A 55 -77.14 -5.94 -12.87
CA GLN A 55 -78.08 -4.83 -13.01
C GLN A 55 -77.52 -3.70 -13.88
N THR A 56 -76.22 -3.39 -13.72
CA THR A 56 -75.54 -2.36 -14.52
C THR A 56 -75.48 -2.80 -15.98
N SER A 57 -75.08 -4.05 -16.26
CA SER A 57 -75.03 -4.57 -17.64
C SER A 57 -76.40 -4.54 -18.31
N CYS A 58 -77.47 -4.98 -17.63
CA CYS A 58 -78.81 -5.03 -18.20
C CYS A 58 -79.45 -3.66 -18.39
N SER A 59 -79.30 -2.74 -17.42
CA SER A 59 -79.92 -1.41 -17.50
C SER A 59 -79.20 -0.50 -18.51
N GLN A 60 -77.87 -0.55 -18.55
CA GLN A 60 -77.06 0.32 -19.40
C GLN A 60 -76.72 -0.31 -20.75
N LYS A 61 -77.00 -1.61 -20.94
CA LYS A 61 -76.70 -2.38 -22.17
C LYS A 61 -75.22 -2.34 -22.55
N ILE A 62 -74.33 -2.44 -21.56
CA ILE A 62 -72.88 -2.39 -21.73
C ILE A 62 -72.21 -3.67 -21.21
N ASN A 63 -71.01 -3.93 -21.72
CA ASN A 63 -70.10 -4.93 -21.16
C ASN A 63 -69.55 -4.43 -19.82
N ILE A 64 -69.45 -5.32 -18.85
CA ILE A 64 -68.84 -5.04 -17.56
C ILE A 64 -67.46 -5.70 -17.55
N GLY A 65 -66.43 -4.89 -17.27
CA GLY A 65 -65.07 -5.36 -17.08
C GLY A 65 -64.93 -6.33 -15.89
N PRO A 66 -63.71 -6.79 -15.58
CA PRO A 66 -63.48 -7.71 -14.48
C PRO A 66 -63.87 -7.08 -13.13
N VAL A 67 -64.90 -7.61 -12.48
CA VAL A 67 -65.34 -7.23 -11.13
C VAL A 67 -64.96 -8.35 -10.18
N VAL A 68 -64.41 -8.02 -9.02
CA VAL A 68 -64.12 -9.02 -7.98
C VAL A 68 -65.43 -9.48 -7.36
N VAL A 69 -65.75 -10.77 -7.51
CA VAL A 69 -67.01 -11.37 -7.04
C VAL A 69 -66.83 -12.42 -5.97
N ALA A 70 -65.59 -12.86 -5.75
CA ALA A 70 -65.22 -13.60 -4.57
C ALA A 70 -63.83 -13.20 -4.12
N ARG A 71 -63.62 -13.05 -2.83
CA ARG A 71 -62.31 -12.95 -2.21
C ARG A 71 -62.21 -14.05 -1.17
N GLY A 72 -61.16 -14.86 -1.23
CA GLY A 72 -60.81 -15.70 -0.09
C GLY A 72 -60.60 -14.78 1.11
N ASP A 73 -60.73 -15.30 2.32
CA ASP A 73 -60.43 -14.51 3.51
C ASP A 73 -59.05 -13.90 3.31
N THR A 74 -59.01 -12.56 3.23
CA THR A 74 -57.75 -11.86 3.02
C THR A 74 -56.80 -12.41 4.06
N PRO A 75 -55.57 -12.79 3.68
CA PRO A 75 -54.57 -13.11 4.66
C PRO A 75 -54.32 -11.82 5.44
N GLN A 76 -55.13 -11.55 6.47
CA GLN A 76 -54.67 -10.76 7.57
C GLN A 76 -53.38 -11.44 7.99
N LEU A 77 -52.29 -10.68 8.13
CA LEU A 77 -51.09 -11.24 8.69
C LEU A 77 -51.46 -11.78 10.08
N ASN A 78 -51.72 -13.07 10.13
CA ASN A 78 -51.65 -13.78 11.37
C ASN A 78 -50.18 -13.59 11.80
N LYS A 79 -49.95 -13.37 13.09
CA LYS A 79 -48.61 -13.34 13.69
C LYS A 79 -47.87 -14.69 13.55
N THR A 80 -48.16 -15.55 12.57
CA THR A 80 -48.08 -17.02 12.68
C THR A 80 -46.83 -17.69 12.17
N GLU A 81 -45.81 -16.97 11.71
CA GLU A 81 -44.45 -17.55 11.69
C GLU A 81 -43.49 -16.47 12.17
N ASN A 82 -43.18 -16.53 13.47
CA ASN A 82 -42.10 -15.71 14.00
C ASN A 82 -40.79 -16.41 13.63
N ILE A 83 -40.25 -16.05 12.46
CA ILE A 83 -38.91 -16.49 12.06
C ILE A 83 -37.93 -15.60 12.79
N LYS A 84 -37.26 -16.17 13.79
CA LYS A 84 -36.17 -15.51 14.49
C LYS A 84 -34.92 -15.65 13.62
N PHE A 85 -34.52 -14.58 12.96
CA PHE A 85 -33.25 -14.53 12.24
C PHE A 85 -32.10 -14.30 13.23
N TYR A 86 -31.03 -15.07 13.07
CA TYR A 86 -29.79 -14.92 13.82
C TYR A 86 -28.74 -14.07 13.08
N VAL A 87 -29.13 -13.54 11.92
CA VAL A 87 -28.31 -12.67 11.08
C VAL A 87 -29.02 -11.35 10.83
N ARG A 88 -28.25 -10.29 10.68
CA ARG A 88 -28.78 -8.96 10.34
C ARG A 88 -28.97 -8.79 8.85
N PHE A 89 -30.10 -8.22 8.46
CA PHE A 89 -30.39 -7.75 7.10
C PHE A 89 -30.45 -6.21 7.09
N PRO A 90 -30.19 -5.54 5.96
CA PRO A 90 -30.38 -4.10 5.84
C PRO A 90 -31.81 -3.69 6.24
N GLU A 91 -31.94 -2.69 7.11
CA GLU A 91 -33.23 -2.31 7.73
C GLU A 91 -34.29 -1.90 6.70
N GLN A 92 -33.87 -1.33 5.57
CA GLN A 92 -34.72 -0.91 4.45
C GLN A 92 -35.34 -2.12 3.72
N GLU A 93 -34.61 -3.22 3.57
CA GLU A 93 -35.09 -4.44 2.91
C GLU A 93 -35.98 -5.26 3.85
N PHE A 94 -35.67 -5.25 5.16
CA PHE A 94 -36.39 -6.05 6.14
C PHE A 94 -37.82 -5.53 6.41
N LYS A 95 -38.01 -4.20 6.48
CA LYS A 95 -39.35 -3.59 6.68
C LYS A 95 -40.29 -3.81 5.49
N ALA A 96 -39.76 -3.93 4.27
CA ALA A 96 -40.57 -4.26 3.09
C ALA A 96 -41.08 -5.72 3.12
N CYS A 97 -40.35 -6.61 3.82
CA CYS A 97 -40.60 -8.05 3.80
C CYS A 97 -41.62 -8.53 4.84
N SER A 98 -41.85 -7.80 5.94
CA SER A 98 -42.78 -8.22 6.98
C SER A 98 -44.27 -8.17 6.59
N ALA A 99 -44.63 -7.59 5.44
CA ALA A 99 -46.02 -7.54 4.95
C ALA A 99 -46.25 -8.25 3.60
N SER A 100 -45.18 -8.56 2.85
CA SER A 100 -45.25 -9.10 1.48
C SER A 100 -44.12 -10.07 1.12
N MET A 101 -43.63 -10.82 2.12
CA MET A 101 -42.44 -11.70 2.13
C MET A 101 -42.22 -12.62 0.91
N TYR A 102 -43.23 -12.78 0.05
CA TYR A 102 -43.27 -13.71 -1.07
C TYR A 102 -43.24 -13.07 -2.46
N LYS A 103 -43.05 -11.74 -2.54
CA LYS A 103 -42.79 -11.01 -3.79
C LYS A 103 -41.54 -10.14 -3.74
N SER A 104 -40.77 -10.22 -2.66
CA SER A 104 -39.63 -9.31 -2.44
C SER A 104 -38.40 -9.69 -3.28
N PRO A 105 -37.59 -8.68 -3.67
CA PRO A 105 -36.27 -8.88 -4.24
C PRO A 105 -35.38 -9.67 -3.27
N ARG A 106 -34.45 -10.45 -3.82
CA ARG A 106 -33.40 -11.21 -3.12
C ARG A 106 -32.81 -10.38 -1.97
N MET A 107 -32.96 -10.85 -0.74
CA MET A 107 -32.39 -10.24 0.47
C MET A 107 -31.06 -10.90 0.83
N ARG A 108 -30.11 -10.12 1.34
CA ARG A 108 -28.79 -10.61 1.76
C ARG A 108 -28.45 -10.15 3.17
N SER A 109 -27.89 -11.04 3.98
CA SER A 109 -27.38 -10.67 5.30
C SER A 109 -26.19 -9.71 5.20
N VAL A 110 -26.10 -8.78 6.14
CA VAL A 110 -24.98 -7.82 6.27
C VAL A 110 -23.70 -8.53 6.71
N GLU A 111 -23.84 -9.63 7.45
CA GLU A 111 -22.74 -10.41 8.00
C GLU A 111 -22.68 -11.82 7.42
N SER A 112 -21.47 -12.37 7.37
CA SER A 112 -21.25 -13.77 7.02
C SER A 112 -21.47 -14.67 8.24
N VAL A 113 -21.86 -15.92 7.98
CA VAL A 113 -22.08 -16.97 8.97
C VAL A 113 -21.04 -18.06 8.82
N LYS A 114 -20.75 -18.77 9.92
CA LYS A 114 -19.90 -19.96 9.91
C LYS A 114 -20.73 -21.22 9.63
N LYS A 115 -20.11 -22.20 9.00
CA LYS A 115 -20.66 -23.54 8.83
C LYS A 115 -21.08 -24.10 10.20
N GLY A 116 -22.29 -24.63 10.28
CA GLY A 116 -22.88 -25.17 11.49
C GLY A 116 -23.62 -24.14 12.34
N SER A 117 -23.53 -22.84 12.05
CA SER A 117 -24.29 -21.82 12.77
C SER A 117 -25.78 -21.87 12.39
N ALA A 118 -26.65 -21.65 13.38
CA ALA A 118 -28.06 -21.38 13.13
C ALA A 118 -28.22 -19.98 12.52
N VAL A 119 -28.90 -19.90 11.39
CA VAL A 119 -29.14 -18.64 10.65
C VAL A 119 -30.56 -18.11 10.82
N ALA A 120 -31.50 -19.01 11.07
CA ALA A 120 -32.87 -18.70 11.40
C ALA A 120 -33.47 -19.83 12.24
N GLU A 121 -34.54 -19.53 12.96
CA GLU A 121 -35.35 -20.51 13.69
C GLU A 121 -36.82 -20.18 13.50
N ARG A 122 -37.59 -21.17 13.08
CA ARG A 122 -39.04 -21.03 12.95
C ARG A 122 -39.68 -21.32 14.30
N GLN A 123 -40.23 -20.30 14.94
CA GLN A 123 -41.02 -20.47 16.15
C GLN A 123 -42.40 -20.96 15.75
N VAL A 124 -42.71 -22.21 16.09
CA VAL A 124 -44.06 -22.76 15.93
C VAL A 124 -44.95 -22.06 16.94
N LEU A 125 -45.87 -21.23 16.47
CA LEU A 125 -46.91 -20.68 17.31
C LEU A 125 -48.09 -21.66 17.29
N ASP A 126 -48.48 -22.12 18.48
CA ASP A 126 -49.79 -22.72 18.71
C ASP A 126 -50.84 -21.64 18.45
N ASP A 127 -51.39 -21.62 17.23
CA ASP A 127 -52.82 -21.77 17.03
C ASP A 127 -53.18 -21.62 15.55
N THR A 128 -53.72 -22.73 15.04
CA THR A 128 -54.28 -22.92 13.71
C THR A 128 -55.50 -22.03 13.47
N VAL A 129 -55.28 -20.80 13.00
CA VAL A 129 -56.30 -20.13 12.17
C VAL A 129 -56.05 -20.56 10.73
N VAL A 130 -56.70 -21.66 10.36
CA VAL A 130 -56.74 -22.20 9.00
C VAL A 130 -57.39 -21.17 8.08
N LYS A 131 -56.63 -20.56 7.17
CA LYS A 131 -57.21 -19.67 6.14
C LYS A 131 -57.51 -20.43 4.87
N MET A 132 -58.70 -20.21 4.34
CA MET A 132 -59.20 -20.92 3.17
C MET A 132 -59.16 -19.98 1.96
N ASN A 133 -58.71 -20.50 0.82
CA ASN A 133 -58.87 -19.81 -0.46
C ASN A 133 -60.34 -19.77 -0.88
N ILE A 134 -60.67 -19.18 -2.04
CA ILE A 134 -62.08 -19.09 -2.49
C ILE A 134 -62.76 -20.47 -2.65
N PHE A 135 -61.97 -21.55 -2.70
CA PHE A 135 -62.42 -22.93 -2.84
C PHE A 135 -62.61 -23.69 -1.51
N GLY A 136 -62.39 -23.05 -0.35
CA GLY A 136 -62.41 -23.78 0.92
C GLY A 136 -61.15 -24.60 1.20
N GLN A 137 -60.14 -24.53 0.32
CA GLN A 137 -58.89 -25.25 0.54
C GLN A 137 -58.00 -24.43 1.46
N ILE A 138 -57.41 -25.10 2.45
CA ILE A 138 -56.41 -24.51 3.33
C ILE A 138 -55.24 -24.03 2.47
N SER A 139 -55.04 -22.72 2.39
CA SER A 139 -53.85 -22.19 1.74
C SER A 139 -52.70 -22.41 2.72
N LYS A 140 -51.85 -23.41 2.43
CA LYS A 140 -50.67 -23.70 3.25
C LYS A 140 -49.83 -22.43 3.27
N ALA A 141 -49.61 -21.86 4.45
CA ALA A 141 -48.72 -20.71 4.60
C ALA A 141 -47.38 -21.05 3.92
N LEU A 142 -46.86 -20.11 3.14
CA LEU A 142 -45.62 -20.32 2.41
C LEU A 142 -44.47 -20.34 3.44
N ALA A 143 -44.17 -21.52 3.98
CA ALA A 143 -43.09 -21.67 4.95
C ALA A 143 -41.74 -21.37 4.28
N LEU A 144 -40.83 -20.76 5.02
CA LEU A 144 -39.43 -20.65 4.59
C LEU A 144 -38.91 -22.08 4.31
N THR A 145 -38.26 -22.27 3.17
CA THR A 145 -37.71 -23.57 2.76
C THR A 145 -36.19 -23.52 2.75
N PRO A 146 -35.51 -24.57 3.25
CA PRO A 146 -34.05 -24.62 3.17
C PRO A 146 -33.63 -24.74 1.70
N GLY A 147 -32.75 -23.84 1.29
CA GLY A 147 -32.17 -23.79 -0.04
C GLY A 147 -30.74 -24.34 -0.08
N HIS A 148 -29.92 -23.78 -0.96
CA HIS A 148 -28.54 -24.23 -1.13
C HIS A 148 -27.72 -23.99 0.15
N GLN A 149 -26.97 -24.99 0.60
CA GLN A 149 -26.15 -24.95 1.82
C GLN A 149 -26.94 -24.57 3.08
N VAL A 150 -28.21 -24.96 3.18
CA VAL A 150 -28.98 -24.86 4.41
C VAL A 150 -29.62 -26.20 4.72
N THR A 151 -29.54 -26.61 5.97
CA THR A 151 -30.25 -27.78 6.48
C THR A 151 -31.22 -27.35 7.57
N ILE A 152 -32.36 -28.01 7.69
CA ILE A 152 -33.31 -27.76 8.78
C ILE A 152 -33.21 -28.88 9.81
N THR A 153 -33.13 -28.51 11.08
CA THR A 153 -33.12 -29.47 12.21
C THR A 153 -34.53 -29.86 12.64
N ASP A 154 -34.63 -30.89 13.46
CA ASP A 154 -35.86 -31.31 14.16
C ASP A 154 -36.48 -30.18 15.02
N LYS A 155 -35.65 -29.25 15.50
CA LYS A 155 -36.08 -28.04 16.23
C LYS A 155 -36.49 -26.88 15.33
N ASN A 156 -36.67 -27.12 14.02
CA ASN A 156 -36.96 -26.09 13.02
C ASN A 156 -35.91 -24.97 12.93
N GLN A 157 -34.65 -25.27 13.23
CA GLN A 157 -33.53 -24.34 13.04
C GLN A 157 -32.89 -24.55 11.67
N TYR A 158 -32.66 -23.46 10.95
CA TYR A 158 -31.93 -23.44 9.69
C TYR A 158 -30.45 -23.32 10.00
N ILE A 159 -29.67 -24.32 9.63
CA ILE A 159 -28.24 -24.42 9.90
C ILE A 159 -27.46 -24.23 8.60
N ALA A 160 -26.46 -23.34 8.65
CA ALA A 160 -25.56 -23.07 7.53
C ALA A 160 -24.68 -24.30 7.21
N GLY A 161 -24.69 -24.72 5.95
CA GLY A 161 -23.87 -25.82 5.43
C GLY A 161 -22.43 -25.42 5.06
N CYS A 162 -22.18 -24.12 4.90
CA CYS A 162 -20.87 -23.55 4.61
C CYS A 162 -20.68 -22.18 5.29
N ASP A 163 -19.45 -21.68 5.26
CA ASP A 163 -19.15 -20.29 5.56
C ASP A 163 -19.66 -19.41 4.41
N GLY A 164 -20.44 -18.36 4.70
CA GLY A 164 -21.08 -17.60 3.63
C GLY A 164 -22.05 -16.51 4.06
N PHE A 165 -22.77 -15.93 3.11
CA PHE A 165 -23.84 -14.97 3.37
C PHE A 165 -25.20 -15.64 3.28
N VAL A 166 -26.12 -15.26 4.16
CA VAL A 166 -27.48 -15.77 4.13
C VAL A 166 -28.26 -14.97 3.09
N VAL A 167 -28.83 -15.68 2.12
CA VAL A 167 -29.64 -15.10 1.06
C VAL A 167 -31.05 -15.66 1.15
N ILE A 168 -32.06 -14.79 1.08
CA ILE A 168 -33.45 -15.19 1.06
C ILE A 168 -34.07 -14.71 -0.25
N GLU A 169 -34.56 -15.65 -1.04
CA GLU A 169 -35.21 -15.38 -2.32
C GLU A 169 -36.43 -16.30 -2.48
N ASN A 170 -37.61 -15.74 -2.75
CA ASN A 170 -38.85 -16.51 -2.91
C ASN A 170 -39.15 -17.49 -1.76
N ALA A 171 -38.91 -17.06 -0.51
CA ALA A 171 -39.00 -17.90 0.69
C ALA A 171 -38.07 -19.12 0.71
N VAL A 172 -36.97 -19.08 -0.05
CA VAL A 172 -35.88 -20.04 0.04
C VAL A 172 -34.73 -19.37 0.77
N ILE A 173 -34.34 -19.90 1.93
CA ILE A 173 -33.14 -19.45 2.66
C ILE A 173 -31.95 -20.29 2.23
N SER A 174 -30.96 -19.65 1.63
CA SER A 174 -29.71 -20.28 1.20
C SER A 174 -28.52 -19.63 1.90
N VAL A 175 -27.39 -20.33 1.97
CA VAL A 175 -26.10 -19.75 2.32
C VAL A 175 -25.23 -19.78 1.07
N VAL A 176 -24.89 -18.60 0.56
CA VAL A 176 -23.97 -18.48 -0.58
C VAL A 176 -22.55 -18.53 -0.04
N PRO A 177 -21.70 -19.48 -0.48
CA PRO A 177 -20.33 -19.57 -0.02
C PRO A 177 -19.60 -18.25 -0.28
N SER A 178 -18.98 -17.71 0.75
CA SER A 178 -18.12 -16.55 0.59
C SER A 178 -16.71 -17.02 0.26
N ARG A 179 -16.11 -16.46 -0.79
CA ARG A 179 -14.69 -16.69 -1.10
C ARG A 179 -13.93 -15.38 -0.94
N PRO A 180 -12.78 -15.38 -0.25
CA PRO A 180 -11.96 -14.20 -0.20
C PRO A 180 -11.49 -13.82 -1.61
N LEU A 181 -11.28 -12.52 -1.85
CA LEU A 181 -10.66 -12.05 -3.09
C LEU A 181 -9.31 -12.75 -3.31
N THR A 182 -8.98 -12.98 -4.57
CA THR A 182 -7.69 -13.62 -4.90
C THR A 182 -6.59 -12.58 -4.77
N VAL A 183 -5.63 -12.81 -3.87
CA VAL A 183 -4.46 -11.96 -3.70
C VAL A 183 -3.26 -12.60 -4.38
N LYS A 184 -2.72 -11.94 -5.41
CA LYS A 184 -1.49 -12.33 -6.09
C LYS A 184 -0.36 -11.41 -5.68
N ILE A 185 0.80 -11.99 -5.38
CA ILE A 185 2.01 -11.24 -5.03
C ILE A 185 3.04 -11.43 -6.13
N LYS A 186 3.53 -10.34 -6.70
CA LYS A 186 4.63 -10.34 -7.66
C LYS A 186 5.79 -9.55 -7.09
N ILE A 187 6.93 -10.21 -6.91
CA ILE A 187 8.18 -9.55 -6.51
C ILE A 187 8.92 -9.12 -7.79
N SER A 188 9.43 -7.91 -7.83
CA SER A 188 10.24 -7.39 -8.93
C SER A 188 11.55 -8.18 -9.08
N ASP A 189 12.18 -8.13 -10.26
CA ASP A 189 13.41 -8.91 -10.54
C ASP A 189 14.59 -8.47 -9.65
N ASP A 190 14.68 -7.16 -9.36
CA ASP A 190 15.61 -6.58 -8.39
C ASP A 190 15.22 -6.87 -6.93
N ARG A 191 14.07 -7.51 -6.68
CA ARG A 191 13.51 -7.81 -5.37
C ARG A 191 13.45 -6.59 -4.44
N LEU A 192 13.37 -5.39 -5.00
CA LEU A 192 13.20 -4.15 -4.24
C LEU A 192 11.72 -3.80 -4.03
N LYS A 193 10.79 -4.38 -4.81
CA LYS A 193 9.36 -4.09 -4.69
C LYS A 193 8.56 -5.38 -4.67
N ALA A 194 7.51 -5.41 -3.86
CA ALA A 194 6.47 -6.44 -3.92
C ALA A 194 5.15 -5.77 -4.29
N GLN A 195 4.66 -6.10 -5.48
CA GLN A 195 3.36 -5.67 -5.95
C GLN A 195 2.29 -6.66 -5.46
N VAL A 196 1.24 -6.12 -4.88
CA VAL A 196 0.03 -6.84 -4.47
C VAL A 196 -1.03 -6.56 -5.52
N THR A 197 -1.61 -7.61 -6.08
CA THR A 197 -2.75 -7.53 -7.00
C THR A 197 -3.92 -8.27 -6.39
N ILE A 198 -5.04 -7.58 -6.23
CA ILE A 198 -6.29 -8.14 -5.73
C ILE A 198 -7.23 -8.29 -6.92
N GLU A 199 -7.68 -9.52 -7.17
CA GLU A 199 -8.54 -9.89 -8.29
C GLU A 199 -9.92 -10.33 -7.82
N LYS A 200 -10.90 -9.93 -8.64
CA LYS A 200 -12.29 -10.36 -8.52
C LYS A 200 -12.41 -11.86 -8.86
N ASN A 201 -13.11 -12.63 -8.05
CA ASN A 201 -13.53 -13.99 -8.35
C ASN A 201 -15.00 -14.01 -8.84
N GLU A 202 -15.43 -15.12 -9.44
CA GLU A 202 -16.81 -15.25 -9.96
C GLU A 202 -17.89 -15.38 -8.87
N PHE A 203 -17.49 -15.38 -7.58
CA PHE A 203 -18.37 -15.66 -6.44
C PHE A 203 -18.57 -14.40 -5.57
N GLU A 204 -19.44 -14.48 -4.57
CA GLU A 204 -19.63 -13.37 -3.63
C GLU A 204 -18.38 -13.20 -2.73
N GLU A 205 -17.87 -11.98 -2.68
CA GLU A 205 -16.48 -11.71 -2.30
C GLU A 205 -16.34 -11.14 -0.90
N ILE A 206 -15.41 -11.70 -0.13
CA ILE A 206 -14.93 -11.09 1.11
C ILE A 206 -13.63 -10.36 0.79
N VAL A 207 -13.58 -9.07 1.13
CA VAL A 207 -12.33 -8.31 1.12
C VAL A 207 -11.40 -8.91 2.19
N PRO A 208 -10.18 -9.37 1.82
CA PRO A 208 -9.25 -9.96 2.77
C PRO A 208 -8.83 -8.91 3.81
N SER A 209 -8.54 -9.35 5.04
CA SER A 209 -7.99 -8.44 6.05
C SER A 209 -6.56 -8.04 5.70
N ALA A 210 -6.07 -6.94 6.28
CA ALA A 210 -4.68 -6.55 6.12
C ALA A 210 -3.73 -7.64 6.63
N GLU A 211 -4.09 -8.31 7.73
CA GLU A 211 -3.36 -9.45 8.28
C GLU A 211 -3.30 -10.61 7.28
N ASP A 212 -4.39 -10.94 6.58
CA ASP A 212 -4.41 -11.99 5.56
C ASP A 212 -3.45 -11.65 4.41
N VAL A 213 -3.52 -10.42 3.90
CA VAL A 213 -2.61 -9.95 2.84
C VAL A 213 -1.15 -10.03 3.30
N ILE A 214 -0.85 -9.61 4.53
CA ILE A 214 0.50 -9.69 5.10
C ILE A 214 0.96 -11.14 5.24
N GLN A 215 0.09 -12.08 5.65
CA GLN A 215 0.44 -13.50 5.73
C GLN A 215 0.69 -14.12 4.34
N ILE A 216 -0.09 -13.72 3.34
CA ILE A 216 0.12 -14.12 1.94
C ILE A 216 1.45 -13.56 1.43
N MET A 217 1.77 -12.29 1.72
CA MET A 217 3.07 -11.68 1.40
C MET A 217 4.23 -12.41 2.07
N LYS A 218 4.11 -12.76 3.35
CA LYS A 218 5.12 -13.57 4.08
C LYS A 218 5.31 -14.94 3.42
N SER A 219 4.22 -15.58 3.03
CA SER A 219 4.24 -16.86 2.32
C SER A 219 4.90 -16.75 0.95
N ALA A 220 4.75 -15.59 0.29
CA ALA A 220 5.47 -15.21 -0.93
C ALA A 220 6.93 -14.77 -0.69
N ARG A 221 7.47 -14.98 0.51
CA ARG A 221 8.84 -14.65 0.94
C ARG A 221 9.14 -13.14 1.08
N VAL A 222 8.12 -12.29 1.21
CA VAL A 222 8.30 -10.89 1.60
C VAL A 222 8.51 -10.81 3.12
N LYS A 223 9.69 -10.33 3.54
CA LYS A 223 10.12 -10.26 4.95
C LYS A 223 10.43 -8.85 5.44
N PHE A 224 10.65 -7.91 4.53
CA PHE A 224 11.05 -6.54 4.83
C PHE A 224 10.20 -5.54 4.02
N GLY A 225 10.09 -4.31 4.53
CA GLY A 225 9.50 -3.21 3.76
C GLY A 225 7.98 -3.19 3.67
N VAL A 226 7.26 -4.07 4.37
CA VAL A 226 5.80 -4.18 4.29
C VAL A 226 5.14 -2.91 4.87
N ASN A 227 4.40 -2.19 4.04
CA ASN A 227 3.70 -0.98 4.44
C ASN A 227 2.26 -1.30 4.84
N LYS A 228 2.06 -1.67 6.11
CA LYS A 228 0.74 -2.06 6.65
C LYS A 228 -0.31 -0.97 6.47
N ARG A 229 0.05 0.31 6.66
CA ARG A 229 -0.89 1.43 6.53
C ARG A 229 -1.45 1.54 5.11
N VAL A 230 -0.59 1.47 4.09
CA VAL A 230 -1.00 1.49 2.69
C VAL A 230 -1.92 0.32 2.35
N ILE A 231 -1.65 -0.86 2.90
CA ILE A 231 -2.52 -2.03 2.73
C ILE A 231 -3.90 -1.78 3.35
N GLU A 232 -3.96 -1.28 4.59
CA GLU A 232 -5.22 -0.97 5.28
C GLU A 232 -6.04 0.09 4.54
N ASP A 233 -5.40 1.18 4.12
CA ASP A 233 -6.06 2.28 3.41
C ASP A 233 -6.67 1.82 2.08
N ILE A 234 -5.93 1.00 1.32
CA ILE A 234 -6.42 0.47 0.05
C ILE A 234 -7.57 -0.50 0.30
N LEU A 235 -7.43 -1.45 1.24
CA LEU A 235 -8.47 -2.44 1.54
C LEU A 235 -9.76 -1.78 2.05
N ALA A 236 -9.67 -0.72 2.86
CA ALA A 236 -10.82 0.04 3.34
C ALA A 236 -11.58 0.76 2.20
N GLY A 237 -10.89 1.08 1.10
CA GLY A 237 -11.49 1.67 -0.10
C GLY A 237 -12.10 0.66 -1.07
N ILE A 238 -11.93 -0.65 -0.87
CA ILE A 238 -12.45 -1.66 -1.79
C ILE A 238 -13.95 -1.88 -1.53
N SER A 239 -14.77 -1.52 -2.50
CA SER A 239 -16.15 -2.00 -2.59
C SER A 239 -16.18 -3.28 -3.45
N PRO A 240 -16.75 -4.40 -2.96
CA PRO A 240 -16.91 -5.64 -3.74
C PRO A 240 -17.67 -5.45 -5.06
N ASP A 241 -18.56 -4.46 -5.12
CA ASP A 241 -19.38 -4.14 -6.29
C ASP A 241 -18.67 -3.18 -7.26
N SER A 242 -17.46 -2.73 -6.94
CA SER A 242 -16.71 -1.81 -7.79
C SER A 242 -16.23 -2.49 -9.08
N SER A 243 -16.28 -1.74 -10.18
CA SER A 243 -15.71 -2.15 -11.47
C SER A 243 -14.20 -1.95 -11.58
N THR A 244 -13.54 -1.48 -10.52
CA THR A 244 -12.11 -1.09 -10.51
C THR A 244 -11.12 -2.25 -10.37
N PHE A 245 -11.56 -3.51 -10.53
CA PHE A 245 -10.67 -4.67 -10.49
C PHE A 245 -9.97 -4.92 -11.84
N PRO A 246 -8.71 -5.40 -11.85
CA PRO A 246 -7.89 -5.73 -10.68
C PRO A 246 -7.26 -4.50 -10.02
N ILE A 247 -7.16 -4.50 -8.69
CA ILE A 247 -6.51 -3.43 -7.93
C ILE A 247 -5.06 -3.85 -7.68
N SER A 248 -4.10 -3.06 -8.17
CA SER A 248 -2.66 -3.35 -8.01
C SER A 248 -1.94 -2.20 -7.32
N PHE A 249 -1.10 -2.51 -6.33
CA PHE A 249 -0.35 -1.52 -5.57
C PHE A 249 0.95 -2.10 -5.00
N THR A 250 1.88 -1.23 -4.58
CA THR A 250 3.13 -1.65 -3.93
C THR A 250 2.86 -1.91 -2.45
N GLY A 251 2.83 -3.17 -2.04
CA GLY A 251 2.60 -3.56 -0.63
C GLY A 251 3.88 -3.58 0.21
N ALA A 252 5.05 -3.73 -0.43
CA ALA A 252 6.34 -3.61 0.24
C ALA A 252 7.43 -3.02 -0.65
N GLU A 253 8.34 -2.28 -0.04
CA GLU A 253 9.48 -1.64 -0.69
C GLU A 253 10.76 -1.86 0.13
N GLY A 254 11.82 -2.30 -0.54
CA GLY A 254 13.14 -2.49 0.04
C GLY A 254 13.96 -1.20 0.00
N ASP A 255 15.09 -1.22 0.70
CA ASP A 255 16.04 -0.11 0.70
C ASP A 255 17.05 -0.31 -0.44
N GLU A 256 17.23 0.69 -1.29
CA GLU A 256 18.32 0.70 -2.26
C GLU A 256 19.66 0.83 -1.56
N LYS A 257 20.71 0.28 -2.17
CA LYS A 257 22.07 0.50 -1.68
C LYS A 257 22.63 1.82 -2.21
N THR A 258 23.48 2.46 -1.43
CA THR A 258 24.30 3.58 -1.88
C THR A 258 25.75 3.15 -1.80
N ASP A 259 26.42 3.05 -2.95
CA ASP A 259 27.83 2.70 -2.98
C ASP A 259 28.69 3.83 -2.38
N GLY A 260 29.76 3.44 -1.69
CA GLY A 260 30.70 4.37 -1.10
C GLY A 260 31.51 5.10 -2.16
N VAL A 261 31.99 6.29 -1.80
CA VAL A 261 32.86 7.11 -2.65
C VAL A 261 34.29 6.92 -2.16
N ASP A 262 35.15 6.42 -3.06
CA ASP A 262 36.57 6.24 -2.82
C ASP A 262 37.22 7.59 -2.42
N PRO A 263 38.25 7.60 -1.55
CA PRO A 263 38.94 8.84 -1.21
C PRO A 263 39.70 9.36 -2.43
N HIS A 264 39.92 10.66 -2.49
CA HIS A 264 40.64 11.29 -3.59
C HIS A 264 41.76 12.18 -3.06
N ILE A 265 42.93 12.13 -3.69
CA ILE A 265 44.11 12.87 -3.26
C ILE A 265 44.50 13.86 -4.35
N ASN A 266 44.47 15.14 -4.00
CA ASN A 266 45.03 16.22 -4.81
C ASN A 266 46.46 16.48 -4.37
N ILE A 267 47.41 16.50 -5.30
CA ILE A 267 48.82 16.80 -5.04
C ILE A 267 49.21 18.08 -5.75
N PHE A 268 49.86 19.01 -5.04
CA PHE A 268 50.20 20.33 -5.59
C PHE A 268 51.65 20.44 -6.12
N PHE A 269 52.33 19.31 -6.27
CA PHE A 269 53.71 19.17 -6.74
C PHE A 269 53.82 18.07 -7.82
N PRO A 270 54.83 18.12 -8.70
CA PRO A 270 55.01 17.11 -9.74
C PRO A 270 55.34 15.73 -9.13
N VAL A 271 54.71 14.69 -9.67
CA VAL A 271 54.83 13.32 -9.18
C VAL A 271 55.33 12.41 -10.30
N ASN A 272 56.37 11.62 -10.02
CA ASN A 272 56.79 10.56 -10.93
C ASN A 272 55.83 9.36 -10.79
N GLN A 273 55.05 9.07 -11.82
CA GLN A 273 54.03 8.01 -11.77
C GLN A 273 54.62 6.62 -11.52
N ASP A 274 55.87 6.37 -11.94
CA ASP A 274 56.56 5.10 -11.72
C ASP A 274 56.89 4.85 -10.25
N ASP A 275 56.96 5.90 -9.43
CA ASP A 275 57.30 5.83 -8.02
C ASP A 275 56.06 5.77 -7.11
N VAL A 276 54.83 5.77 -7.65
CA VAL A 276 53.59 5.89 -6.85
C VAL A 276 52.91 4.54 -6.64
N ASN A 277 52.59 4.22 -5.38
CA ASN A 277 51.82 3.02 -5.01
C ASN A 277 50.35 3.35 -4.65
N ILE A 278 49.83 4.43 -5.23
CA ILE A 278 48.43 4.87 -5.10
C ILE A 278 47.78 4.69 -6.48
N PRO A 279 46.59 4.06 -6.60
CA PRO A 279 45.91 3.95 -7.88
C PRO A 279 45.73 5.32 -8.55
N LEU A 280 46.22 5.48 -9.78
CA LEU A 280 46.24 6.78 -10.48
C LEU A 280 44.87 7.45 -10.57
N GLN A 281 43.78 6.68 -10.63
CA GLN A 281 42.40 7.20 -10.64
C GLN A 281 41.99 7.92 -9.34
N LEU A 282 42.75 7.76 -8.26
CA LEU A 282 42.50 8.36 -6.94
C LEU A 282 43.45 9.53 -6.67
N LEU A 283 44.29 9.89 -7.65
CA LEU A 283 45.33 10.89 -7.56
C LEU A 283 45.13 11.94 -8.66
N THR A 284 45.04 13.21 -8.27
CA THR A 284 45.07 14.34 -9.21
C THR A 284 46.28 15.20 -8.90
N VAL A 285 47.14 15.42 -9.89
CA VAL A 285 48.23 16.39 -9.79
C VAL A 285 47.69 17.75 -10.23
N ILE A 286 47.74 18.74 -9.34
CA ILE A 286 47.25 20.10 -9.53
C ILE A 286 48.45 21.05 -9.56
N GLY A 287 48.82 21.51 -10.76
CA GLY A 287 49.93 22.45 -10.96
C GLY A 287 50.58 22.27 -12.32
N ASN A 288 51.34 23.27 -12.78
CA ASN A 288 52.03 23.23 -14.07
C ASN A 288 53.23 22.26 -14.05
N ASP A 289 53.48 21.62 -15.20
CA ASP A 289 54.55 20.64 -15.48
C ASP A 289 55.98 21.21 -15.37
N ASP A 290 56.16 22.47 -15.00
CA ASP A 290 57.45 23.16 -15.02
C ASP A 290 58.15 23.15 -13.66
N ALA A 291 59.37 22.59 -13.68
CA ALA A 291 60.49 22.72 -12.75
C ALA A 291 60.18 22.81 -11.23
N GLN A 292 60.51 21.73 -10.50
CA GLN A 292 60.85 21.68 -9.07
C GLN A 292 60.30 22.83 -8.21
N LYS A 293 58.98 22.89 -8.01
CA LYS A 293 58.34 23.85 -7.10
C LYS A 293 58.89 23.67 -5.69
N ILE A 294 59.50 24.72 -5.15
CA ILE A 294 59.91 24.81 -3.73
C ILE A 294 58.71 25.35 -2.95
N PHE A 295 58.29 24.62 -1.93
CA PHE A 295 57.23 25.05 -1.03
C PHE A 295 57.80 25.82 0.14
N LYS A 296 57.07 26.81 0.63
CA LYS A 296 57.40 27.55 1.87
C LYS A 296 56.77 26.85 3.06
N HIS A 297 57.29 27.16 4.26
CA HIS A 297 56.66 26.76 5.52
C HIS A 297 55.18 27.19 5.55
N GLY A 298 54.29 26.27 5.93
CA GLY A 298 52.87 26.53 6.07
C GLY A 298 52.06 26.39 4.77
N GLU A 299 52.67 25.99 3.65
CA GLU A 299 51.95 25.78 2.39
C GLU A 299 51.34 24.38 2.30
N THR A 300 50.14 24.28 1.73
CA THR A 300 49.47 22.99 1.45
C THR A 300 50.13 22.31 0.26
N ILE A 301 50.58 21.08 0.46
CA ILE A 301 51.26 20.25 -0.55
C ILE A 301 50.39 19.12 -1.08
N ALA A 302 49.41 18.68 -0.30
CA ALA A 302 48.39 17.75 -0.75
C ALA A 302 47.07 17.97 0.00
N GLU A 303 45.96 17.60 -0.62
CA GLU A 303 44.65 17.47 0.01
C GLU A 303 44.15 16.04 -0.15
N ILE A 304 43.52 15.50 0.90
CA ILE A 304 42.85 14.21 0.88
C ILE A 304 41.36 14.45 1.12
N ILE A 305 40.55 14.30 0.08
CA ILE A 305 39.10 14.25 0.19
C ILE A 305 38.74 12.90 0.82
N LYS A 306 38.16 12.92 2.02
CA LYS A 306 37.87 11.71 2.79
C LYS A 306 36.83 10.86 2.06
N ALA A 307 37.03 9.54 2.12
CA ALA A 307 36.07 8.57 1.60
C ALA A 307 34.70 8.71 2.26
N LYS A 308 33.62 8.45 1.50
CA LYS A 308 32.27 8.32 2.05
C LYS A 308 31.89 6.83 2.10
N PRO A 309 31.55 6.28 3.28
CA PRO A 309 31.18 4.88 3.38
C PRO A 309 29.87 4.60 2.63
N GLY A 310 29.80 3.42 2.00
CA GLY A 310 28.58 2.97 1.32
C GLY A 310 27.55 2.45 2.33
N VAL A 311 26.28 2.76 2.10
CA VAL A 311 25.14 2.28 2.90
C VAL A 311 24.53 1.06 2.20
N SER A 312 24.56 -0.09 2.86
CA SER A 312 23.97 -1.31 2.30
C SER A 312 22.45 -1.21 2.27
N GLY A 313 21.86 -1.65 1.16
CA GLY A 313 20.41 -1.74 0.99
C GLY A 313 19.86 -3.07 1.52
N ARG A 314 18.53 -3.25 1.41
CA ARG A 314 17.84 -4.47 1.83
C ARG A 314 16.65 -4.75 0.92
N ARG A 315 16.65 -5.92 0.28
CA ARG A 315 15.54 -6.40 -0.57
C ARG A 315 14.29 -6.68 0.27
N VAL A 316 13.11 -6.69 -0.36
CA VAL A 316 11.85 -7.06 0.31
C VAL A 316 11.88 -8.50 0.85
N THR A 317 12.75 -9.36 0.33
CA THR A 317 13.00 -10.72 0.81
C THR A 317 13.84 -10.78 2.09
N GLY A 318 14.40 -9.65 2.55
CA GLY A 318 15.29 -9.52 3.69
C GLY A 318 16.77 -9.71 3.37
N GLU A 319 17.12 -10.04 2.12
CA GLU A 319 18.52 -10.15 1.67
C GLU A 319 19.20 -8.78 1.67
N VAL A 320 20.40 -8.68 2.25
CA VAL A 320 21.19 -7.44 2.28
C VAL A 320 21.87 -7.23 0.92
N ILE A 321 21.70 -6.03 0.36
CA ILE A 321 22.39 -5.60 -0.85
C ILE A 321 23.66 -4.88 -0.40
N LYS A 322 24.80 -5.59 -0.40
CA LYS A 322 26.08 -5.02 0.06
C LYS A 322 26.45 -3.82 -0.82
N ALA A 323 26.63 -2.67 -0.19
CA ALA A 323 27.23 -1.51 -0.82
C ALA A 323 28.73 -1.74 -1.02
N LYS A 324 29.27 -1.23 -2.14
CA LYS A 324 30.71 -1.12 -2.33
C LYS A 324 31.25 -0.23 -1.22
N GLN A 325 32.23 -0.73 -0.47
CA GLN A 325 32.92 0.07 0.53
C GLN A 325 34.09 0.80 -0.15
N PRO A 326 34.39 2.03 0.29
CA PRO A 326 35.47 2.78 -0.31
C PRO A 326 36.82 2.11 -0.04
N LEU A 327 37.75 2.29 -0.96
CA LEU A 327 39.13 1.87 -0.80
C LEU A 327 39.78 2.56 0.40
N LYS A 328 40.60 1.83 1.14
CA LYS A 328 41.43 2.39 2.20
C LYS A 328 42.75 2.82 1.59
N ILE A 329 42.97 4.13 1.49
CA ILE A 329 44.25 4.71 1.09
C ILE A 329 44.83 5.45 2.29
N ALA A 330 46.13 5.28 2.51
CA ALA A 330 46.89 6.06 3.47
C ALA A 330 48.01 6.78 2.74
N LEU A 331 48.01 8.10 2.81
CA LEU A 331 49.16 8.93 2.45
C LEU A 331 50.02 9.08 3.70
N GLU A 332 51.20 8.50 3.68
CA GLU A 332 52.19 8.63 4.74
C GLU A 332 52.99 9.91 4.53
N TYR A 333 53.53 10.48 5.60
CA TYR A 333 54.38 11.66 5.53
C TYR A 333 55.34 11.66 6.73
N ASP A 334 56.56 12.16 6.52
CA ASP A 334 57.53 12.36 7.59
C ASP A 334 57.50 13.80 8.11
N PHE A 335 57.99 13.98 9.35
CA PHE A 335 58.26 15.31 9.90
C PHE A 335 59.29 16.03 9.01
N PRO A 336 59.12 17.34 8.74
CA PRO A 336 58.17 18.28 9.34
C PRO A 336 56.94 18.50 8.43
N VAL A 337 55.91 17.68 8.56
CA VAL A 337 54.61 17.86 7.90
C VAL A 337 53.52 17.88 8.98
N THR A 338 52.57 18.80 8.85
CA THR A 338 51.39 18.88 9.72
C THR A 338 50.14 18.51 8.95
N LYS A 339 49.16 18.00 9.69
CA LYS A 339 47.86 17.62 9.16
C LYS A 339 46.82 18.58 9.71
N ASN A 340 46.06 19.20 8.82
CA ASN A 340 44.92 20.04 9.16
C ASN A 340 43.63 19.37 8.68
N GLU A 341 42.69 19.08 9.58
CA GLU A 341 41.39 18.49 9.20
C GLU A 341 40.36 19.60 9.01
N VAL A 342 39.79 19.70 7.82
CA VAL A 342 38.74 20.67 7.48
C VAL A 342 37.42 19.91 7.42
N GLU A 343 36.71 19.87 8.55
CA GLU A 343 35.48 19.06 8.69
C GLU A 343 34.37 19.49 7.71
N GLU A 344 34.18 20.79 7.51
CA GLU A 344 33.14 21.35 6.64
C GLU A 344 33.25 20.89 5.19
N GLU A 345 34.49 20.69 4.71
CA GLU A 345 34.79 20.24 3.34
C GLU A 345 35.05 18.73 3.27
N ASN A 346 34.98 18.01 4.39
CA ASN A 346 35.33 16.60 4.50
C ASN A 346 36.70 16.28 3.86
N LYS A 347 37.69 17.16 4.08
CA LYS A 347 39.04 17.02 3.54
C LYS A 347 40.10 17.11 4.63
N ILE A 348 41.29 16.64 4.30
CA ILE A 348 42.49 16.74 5.11
C ILE A 348 43.53 17.48 4.27
N GLU A 349 44.08 18.55 4.81
CA GLU A 349 45.19 19.28 4.21
C GLU A 349 46.50 18.80 4.81
N ILE A 350 47.47 18.53 3.94
CA ILE A 350 48.84 18.17 4.29
C ILE A 350 49.69 19.41 4.06
N ILE A 351 50.22 19.96 5.14
CA ILE A 351 50.88 21.28 5.17
C ILE A 351 52.35 21.10 5.52
N THR A 352 53.24 21.82 4.84
CA THR A 352 54.68 21.78 5.13
C THR A 352 55.00 22.48 6.44
N GLY A 353 55.88 21.88 7.24
CA GLY A 353 56.46 22.48 8.44
C GLY A 353 57.83 23.11 8.19
N VAL A 354 58.43 22.96 7.02
CA VAL A 354 59.64 23.69 6.58
C VAL A 354 59.55 24.02 5.10
N GLY A 355 60.33 25.00 4.66
CA GLY A 355 60.52 25.24 3.23
C GLY A 355 61.34 24.13 2.58
N GLY A 356 60.96 23.67 1.39
CA GLY A 356 61.65 22.54 0.79
C GLY A 356 61.08 22.06 -0.53
N LYS A 357 61.83 21.15 -1.17
CA LYS A 357 61.37 20.37 -2.30
C LYS A 357 60.58 19.18 -1.80
N VAL A 358 59.42 18.93 -2.39
CA VAL A 358 58.53 17.83 -1.98
C VAL A 358 58.53 16.74 -3.05
N GLU A 359 58.64 15.49 -2.62
CA GLU A 359 58.59 14.30 -3.47
C GLU A 359 57.63 13.27 -2.87
N LEU A 360 56.92 12.53 -3.73
CA LEU A 360 56.12 11.38 -3.33
C LEU A 360 56.86 10.10 -3.75
N LYS A 361 57.20 9.24 -2.78
CA LYS A 361 57.78 7.91 -3.03
C LYS A 361 56.89 6.84 -2.41
N GLY A 362 56.39 5.94 -3.22
CA GLY A 362 55.33 4.99 -2.88
C GLY A 362 54.04 5.72 -2.53
N ASN A 363 53.66 5.66 -1.25
CA ASN A 363 52.55 6.40 -0.66
C ASN A 363 53.04 7.46 0.35
N LYS A 364 54.35 7.75 0.36
CA LYS A 364 54.98 8.59 1.37
C LYS A 364 55.45 9.92 0.81
N VAL A 365 54.94 11.00 1.38
CA VAL A 365 55.39 12.37 1.11
C VAL A 365 56.66 12.65 1.90
N MET A 366 57.69 13.09 1.19
CA MET A 366 58.97 13.47 1.76
C MET A 366 59.27 14.92 1.40
N ILE A 367 59.80 15.67 2.38
CA ILE A 367 60.28 17.02 2.17
C ILE A 367 61.78 17.00 2.32
N GLN A 368 62.50 17.44 1.28
CA GLN A 368 63.90 17.78 1.36
C GLN A 368 63.98 19.27 1.74
N PRO A 369 64.38 19.62 2.97
CA PRO A 369 64.45 21.00 3.41
C PRO A 369 65.35 21.81 2.49
N TYR A 370 64.90 23.00 2.10
CA TYR A 370 65.66 23.93 1.29
C TYR A 370 65.90 25.17 2.15
N GLU A 371 67.13 25.32 2.64
CA GLU A 371 67.53 26.45 3.45
C GLU A 371 68.80 27.07 2.86
N ASP A 372 68.74 28.36 2.52
CA ASP A 372 69.94 29.10 2.12
C ASP A 372 70.90 29.20 3.31
N GLY A 373 72.20 29.18 3.03
CA GLY A 373 73.20 29.39 4.07
C GLY A 373 73.03 30.78 4.67
N TYR A 374 73.10 30.87 5.99
CA TYR A 374 72.96 32.13 6.71
C TYR A 374 74.07 32.29 7.74
N MET A 375 74.20 33.52 8.26
CA MET A 375 75.18 33.85 9.28
C MET A 375 74.48 34.62 10.40
N GLU A 376 74.73 34.21 11.64
CA GLU A 376 74.36 34.95 12.84
C GLU A 376 75.55 35.77 13.34
N VAL A 377 75.26 36.97 13.84
CA VAL A 377 76.28 37.89 14.36
C VAL A 377 76.03 38.11 15.84
N LYS A 378 76.97 37.71 16.68
CA LYS A 378 76.93 37.91 18.13
C LYS A 378 77.97 38.95 18.51
N ILE A 379 77.52 40.13 18.94
CA ILE A 379 78.40 41.24 19.32
C ILE A 379 78.58 41.22 20.84
N ALA A 380 79.83 41.28 21.31
CA ALA A 380 80.13 41.38 22.74
C ALA A 380 79.63 42.71 23.33
N GLU A 381 79.34 42.75 24.63
CA GLU A 381 78.81 43.95 25.32
C GLU A 381 79.75 45.17 25.19
N ASP A 382 81.06 44.92 25.20
CA ASP A 382 82.09 45.95 25.03
C ASP A 382 82.18 46.51 23.60
N LYS A 383 81.50 45.86 22.64
CA LYS A 383 81.50 46.16 21.21
C LYS A 383 82.89 46.12 20.55
N LEU A 384 83.88 45.50 21.20
CA LEU A 384 85.23 45.36 20.67
C LEU A 384 85.40 44.06 19.88
N SER A 385 84.47 43.12 20.00
CA SER A 385 84.49 41.84 19.28
C SER A 385 83.11 41.42 18.79
N ALA A 386 83.09 40.69 17.67
CA ALA A 386 81.91 40.04 17.13
C ALA A 386 82.28 38.60 16.71
N VAL A 387 81.40 37.65 17.03
CA VAL A 387 81.50 36.25 16.63
C VAL A 387 80.48 36.01 15.51
N LEU A 388 80.93 35.37 14.44
CA LEU A 388 80.12 35.03 13.28
C LEU A 388 79.87 33.52 13.28
N ASP A 389 78.62 33.13 13.45
CA ASP A 389 78.21 31.73 13.36
C ASP A 389 77.63 31.48 11.97
N PHE A 390 78.30 30.64 11.18
CA PHE A 390 77.88 30.30 9.82
C PHE A 390 77.10 29.00 9.81
N HIS A 391 75.90 29.05 9.24
CA HIS A 391 75.04 27.91 9.03
C HIS A 391 75.07 27.55 7.54
N PRO A 392 75.58 26.36 7.17
CA PRO A 392 75.66 25.97 5.77
C PRO A 392 74.25 25.82 5.17
N PRO A 393 74.10 26.01 3.84
CA PRO A 393 72.82 25.72 3.19
C PRO A 393 72.44 24.24 3.34
N ALA A 394 71.14 23.96 3.40
CA ALA A 394 70.58 22.61 3.38
C ALA A 394 69.79 22.34 2.08
N GLY A 395 69.86 21.10 1.59
CA GLY A 395 69.06 20.59 0.46
C GLY A 395 69.17 21.39 -0.84
N GLY A 396 70.33 21.96 -1.13
CA GLY A 396 70.58 22.74 -2.35
C GLY A 396 70.32 24.24 -2.21
N GLY A 397 70.11 24.74 -1.00
CA GLY A 397 70.09 26.17 -0.71
C GLY A 397 71.33 26.90 -1.21
N LYS A 398 71.18 28.21 -1.46
CA LYS A 398 72.29 29.04 -1.94
C LYS A 398 73.37 29.14 -0.87
N HIS A 399 74.62 28.99 -1.29
CA HIS A 399 75.75 29.32 -0.43
C HIS A 399 75.71 30.79 -0.05
N LEU A 400 76.04 31.07 1.21
CA LEU A 400 76.18 32.43 1.69
C LEU A 400 77.32 33.11 0.94
N THR A 401 77.01 34.20 0.22
CA THR A 401 78.00 34.97 -0.54
C THR A 401 78.67 36.01 0.35
N PHE A 402 79.88 36.44 -0.03
CA PHE A 402 80.56 37.53 0.68
C PHE A 402 79.71 38.81 0.75
N GLU A 403 79.01 39.13 -0.33
CA GLU A 403 78.09 40.28 -0.35
C GLU A 403 76.96 40.15 0.69
N ALA A 404 76.39 38.95 0.84
CA ALA A 404 75.38 38.68 1.85
C ALA A 404 75.97 38.80 3.28
N CYS A 405 77.16 38.24 3.52
CA CYS A 405 77.88 38.40 4.79
C CYS A 405 78.11 39.88 5.13
N SER A 406 78.65 40.65 4.17
CA SER A 406 78.91 42.08 4.32
C SER A 406 77.61 42.86 4.60
N GLY A 407 76.52 42.51 3.91
CA GLY A 407 75.20 43.08 4.16
C GLY A 407 74.67 42.80 5.57
N VAL A 408 74.90 41.60 6.12
CA VAL A 408 74.53 41.26 7.51
C VAL A 408 75.38 42.03 8.52
N LEU A 409 76.70 42.13 8.32
CA LEU A 409 77.61 42.89 9.18
C LEU A 409 77.26 44.39 9.22
N LYS A 410 76.97 44.97 8.04
CA LYS A 410 76.54 46.38 7.92
C LYS A 410 75.23 46.65 8.67
N ARG A 411 74.26 45.72 8.60
CA ARG A 411 73.00 45.81 9.37
C ARG A 411 73.22 45.80 10.88
N HIS A 412 74.27 45.12 11.35
CA HIS A 412 74.68 45.09 12.74
C HIS A 412 75.64 46.25 13.13
N VAL A 413 75.84 47.23 12.23
CA VAL A 413 76.68 48.43 12.46
C VAL A 413 78.16 48.11 12.72
N ILE A 414 78.63 46.93 12.29
CA ILE A 414 80.05 46.57 12.34
C ILE A 414 80.74 47.29 11.16
N LYS A 415 81.57 48.28 11.47
CA LYS A 415 82.25 49.15 10.48
C LYS A 415 83.76 48.95 10.40
N TYR A 416 84.37 48.41 11.44
CA TYR A 416 85.82 48.29 11.61
C TYR A 416 86.18 46.86 11.99
N GLY A 417 87.39 46.40 11.63
CA GLY A 417 87.86 45.05 11.97
C GLY A 417 87.34 43.94 11.05
N ILE A 418 86.71 44.28 9.91
CA ILE A 418 86.45 43.32 8.83
C ILE A 418 87.73 43.25 7.99
N ASP A 419 88.50 42.19 8.17
CA ASP A 419 89.71 41.97 7.39
C ASP A 419 89.30 41.39 6.04
N ASP A 420 89.00 42.29 5.09
CA ASP A 420 88.72 41.94 3.70
C ASP A 420 90.04 41.47 3.05
N ILE A 421 90.47 40.25 3.38
CA ILE A 421 91.69 39.68 2.82
C ILE A 421 91.48 39.48 1.31
N LYS A 422 92.31 40.19 0.54
CA LYS A 422 92.44 40.16 -0.92
C LYS A 422 92.68 38.79 -1.50
#